data_AF-A0A2W7AXR1-F1
#
_entry.id   AF-A0A2W7AXR1-F1
#
_cell.length_a   1.000
_cell.length_b   1.000
_cell.length_c   1.000
_cell.angle_alpha   90.00
_cell.angle_beta   90.00
_cell.angle_gamma   90.00
#
_symmetry.space_group_name_H-M   'P 1'
#
loop_
_entity.id
_entity.type
_entity.pdbx_description
1 polymer ?
#
loop_
_entity_poly.entity_id
_entity_poly.type
_entity_poly.pdbx_seq_one_letter_code
_entity_poly.pdbx_strand_id
1 'polypeptide(L)' 'MESRTKQLVGFLQEELAIPSDKIPDIIQQCQNLNRLPVILWQQKLITIPQLDRVFKWLEGFIGSAA' A
#
# COMPACT_ATOMS: atom_id res chain seq x y z
N MET A 1 15.63 7.63 2.37
CA MET A 1 14.78 6.53 1.85
C MET A 1 13.28 6.90 1.95
N GLU A 2 12.90 8.15 1.68
CA GLU A 2 11.52 8.65 1.96
C GLU A 2 10.56 8.67 0.76
N SER A 3 11.05 8.44 -0.47
CA SER A 3 10.21 8.61 -1.67
C SER A 3 9.20 7.48 -1.88
N ARG A 4 9.58 6.24 -1.53
CA ARG A 4 8.77 5.04 -1.81
C ARG A 4 7.49 5.00 -0.99
N THR A 5 7.62 5.30 0.29
CA THR A 5 6.50 5.35 1.23
C THR A 5 5.54 6.46 0.87
N LYS A 6 6.02 7.64 0.48
CA LYS A 6 5.17 8.76 0.05
C LYS A 6 4.37 8.42 -1.22
N GLN A 7 4.99 7.78 -2.22
CA GLN A 7 4.29 7.35 -3.43
C GLN A 7 3.21 6.31 -3.12
N LEU A 8 3.50 5.36 -2.23
CA LEU A 8 2.52 4.38 -1.79
C LEU A 8 1.35 5.06 -1.06
N VAL A 9 1.61 5.95 -0.11
CA VAL A 9 0.56 6.70 0.61
C VAL A 9 -0.32 7.47 -0.36
N GLY A 10 0.27 8.15 -1.35
CA GLY A 10 -0.47 8.86 -2.39
C GLY A 10 -1.38 7.93 -3.19
N PHE A 11 -0.85 6.79 -3.66
CA PHE A 11 -1.66 5.77 -4.34
C PHE A 11 -2.82 5.26 -3.47
N LEU A 12 -2.56 4.97 -2.19
CA LEU A 12 -3.61 4.49 -1.27
C LEU A 12 -4.70 5.56 -1.01
N GLN A 13 -4.34 6.84 -0.99
CA GLN A 13 -5.29 7.93 -0.77
C GLN A 13 -6.06 8.29 -2.04
N GLU A 14 -5.39 8.38 -3.18
CA GLU A 14 -5.97 8.85 -4.44
C GLU A 14 -6.70 7.75 -5.19
N GLU A 15 -6.10 6.55 -5.33
CA GLU A 15 -6.67 5.47 -6.14
C GLU A 15 -7.63 4.57 -5.35
N LEU A 16 -7.38 4.41 -4.04
CA LEU A 16 -8.15 3.51 -3.18
C LEU A 16 -9.06 4.26 -2.19
N ALA A 17 -8.99 5.59 -2.17
CA ALA A 17 -9.76 6.46 -1.26
C ALA A 17 -9.62 6.07 0.23
N ILE A 18 -8.47 5.53 0.63
CA ILE A 18 -8.23 5.11 2.01
C ILE A 18 -8.00 6.37 2.86
N PRO A 19 -8.70 6.51 4.00
CA PRO A 19 -8.53 7.67 4.88
C PRO A 19 -7.11 7.74 5.42
N SER A 20 -6.52 8.93 5.34
CA SER A 20 -5.15 9.25 5.73
C SER A 20 -4.83 8.93 7.20
N ASP A 21 -5.85 8.81 8.04
CA ASP A 21 -5.74 8.52 9.47
C ASP A 21 -5.29 7.06 9.74
N LYS A 22 -5.61 6.12 8.84
CA LYS A 22 -5.33 4.68 9.01
C LYS A 22 -4.02 4.23 8.36
N ILE A 23 -3.53 4.98 7.37
CA ILE A 23 -2.35 4.63 6.56
C ILE A 23 -1.02 4.71 7.33
N PRO A 24 -0.70 5.79 8.07
CA PRO A 24 0.64 5.96 8.66
C PRO A 24 0.95 4.88 9.71
N ASP A 25 -0.04 4.49 10.50
CA ASP A 25 0.11 3.45 11.54
C ASP A 25 0.42 2.08 10.91
N ILE A 26 -0.31 1.72 9.85
CA ILE A 26 -0.12 0.46 9.11
C ILE A 26 1.25 0.41 8.44
N ILE A 27 1.66 1.51 7.80
CA ILE A 27 2.97 1.59 7.14
C ILE A 27 4.10 1.51 8.15
N GLN A 28 3.97 2.18 9.30
CA GLN A 28 4.99 2.18 10.35
C GLN A 28 5.14 0.79 11.00
N GLN A 29 4.03 0.05 11.15
CA GLN A 29 4.07 -1.34 11.62
C GLN A 29 4.56 -2.32 10.54
N CYS A 30 4.42 -1.99 9.26
CA CYS A 30 4.73 -2.88 8.16
C CYS A 30 6.20 -2.75 7.71
N GLN A 31 7.08 -3.55 8.30
CA GLN A 31 8.49 -3.63 7.88
C GLN A 31 8.70 -4.15 6.45
N ASN A 32 7.73 -4.89 5.90
CA ASN A 32 7.79 -5.46 4.56
C ASN A 32 6.62 -4.95 3.72
N LEU A 33 6.89 -4.11 2.72
CA LEU A 33 5.87 -3.56 1.82
C LEU A 33 5.04 -4.66 1.13
N ASN A 34 5.61 -5.85 0.92
CA ASN A 34 4.91 -7.00 0.34
C ASN A 34 3.76 -7.52 1.23
N ARG A 35 3.77 -7.24 2.54
CA ARG A 35 2.69 -7.63 3.47
C ARG A 35 1.61 -6.55 3.63
N LEU A 36 1.90 -5.33 3.21
CA LEU A 36 0.98 -4.21 3.31
C LEU A 36 -0.39 -4.47 2.65
N PRO A 37 -0.49 -5.04 1.42
CA PRO A 37 -1.79 -5.30 0.79
C PRO A 37 -2.64 -6.25 1.64
N VAL A 38 -2.00 -7.30 2.17
CA VAL A 38 -2.66 -8.31 3.00
C VAL A 38 -3.18 -7.70 4.30
N ILE A 39 -2.39 -6.83 4.94
CA ILE A 39 -2.81 -6.12 6.16
C ILE A 39 -3.99 -5.19 5.87
N LEU A 40 -3.94 -4.43 4.77
CA LEU A 40 -5.04 -3.55 4.36
C LEU A 40 -6.34 -4.34 4.13
N TRP A 41 -6.25 -5.54 3.55
CA TRP A 41 -7.41 -6.42 3.36
C TRP A 41 -7.92 -7.03 4.68
N GLN A 42 -7.02 -7.45 5.57
CA GLN A 42 -7.38 -7.95 6.90
C GLN A 42 -8.09 -6.88 7.74
N GLN A 43 -7.70 -5.62 7.59
CA GLN A 43 -8.33 -4.47 8.23
C GLN A 43 -9.63 -4.04 7.54
N LYS A 44 -10.07 -4.74 6.48
CA LYS A 44 -11.22 -4.40 5.62
C LYS A 44 -11.15 -2.97 5.06
N LEU A 45 -9.95 -2.40 4.92
CA LEU A 45 -9.73 -1.08 4.34
C LEU A 45 -9.81 -1.12 2.81
N ILE A 46 -9.55 -2.28 2.23
CA ILE A 46 -9.62 -2.52 0.80
C ILE A 46 -10.42 -3.78 0.48
N THR A 47 -10.95 -3.81 -0.73
CA THR A 47 -11.65 -4.98 -1.29
C THR A 47 -10.68 -5.89 -2.06
N ILE A 48 -11.08 -7.12 -2.39
CA ILE A 48 -10.29 -8.05 -3.22
C ILE A 48 -9.80 -7.43 -4.55
N PRO A 49 -10.62 -6.71 -5.34
CA PRO A 49 -10.13 -6.07 -6.57
C PRO A 49 -9.15 -4.92 -6.29
N GLN A 50 -9.27 -4.25 -5.15
CA GLN A 50 -8.33 -3.22 -4.72
C GLN A 50 -7.01 -3.82 -4.23
N LEU A 51 -7.05 -4.96 -3.53
CA LEU A 51 -5.90 -5.75 -3.13
C LEU A 51 -5.02 -6.13 -4.33
N ASP A 52 -5.64 -6.61 -5.42
CA ASP A 52 -4.94 -6.94 -6.66
C ASP A 52 -4.23 -5.72 -7.27
N ARG A 53 -4.86 -4.53 -7.27
CA ARG A 53 -4.22 -3.29 -7.75
C ARG A 53 -3.03 -2.89 -6.90
N VAL A 54 -3.12 -2.98 -5.57
CA VAL A 54 -1.99 -2.67 -4.68
C VAL A 54 -0.84 -3.64 -4.96
N PHE A 55 -1.12 -4.93 -5.15
CA PHE A 55 -0.10 -5.92 -5.52
C PHE A 55 0.59 -5.57 -6.85
N LYS A 56 -0.19 -5.31 -7.90
CA LYS A 56 0.36 -4.90 -9.22
C LYS A 56 1.18 -3.62 -9.13
N TRP A 57 0.72 -2.64 -8.35
CA TRP A 57 1.45 -1.40 -8.13
C TRP A 57 2.79 -1.65 -7.43
N LEU A 58 2.78 -2.48 -6.38
CA LEU A 58 4.00 -2.90 -5.68
C LEU A 58 4.96 -3.67 -6.58
N GLU A 59 4.47 -4.58 -7.42
CA GLU A 59 5.31 -5.32 -8.38
C GLU A 59 5.96 -4.39 -9.42
N GLY A 60 5.20 -3.46 -9.99
CA GLY A 60 5.76 -2.46 -10.92
C GLY A 60 6.78 -1.54 -10.26
N PHE A 61 6.59 -1.25 -8.97
CA PHE A 61 7.47 -0.39 -8.20
C PHE A 61 8.74 -1.10 -7.68
N ILE A 62 8.62 -2.36 -7.25
CA ILE A 62 9.71 -3.19 -6.72
C ILE A 62 10.52 -3.80 -7.87
N GLY A 63 9.86 -4.17 -8.98
CA GLY A 63 10.48 -4.73 -10.18
C GLY A 63 11.32 -3.73 -10.98
N SER A 64 11.14 -2.42 -10.75
CA SER A 64 11.95 -1.37 -11.40
C SER A 64 13.36 -1.20 -10.81
N ALA A 65 13.72 -1.97 -9.77
CA ALA A 65 15.03 -1.89 -9.09
C ALA A 65 16.00 -3.03 -9.45
N ALA A 66 15.68 -3.85 -10.46
CA ALA A 66 16.50 -4.96 -10.96
C ALA A 66 17.23 -4.62 -12.25
#